data_AF-A0A1Z4GP58-F1
#
_entry.id   AF-A0A1Z4GP58-F1
#
_cell.length_a   1.000
_cell.length_b   1.000
_cell.length_c   1.000
_cell.angle_alpha   90.00
_cell.angle_beta   90.00
_cell.angle_gamma   90.00
#
_symmetry.space_group_name_H-M   'P 1'
#
loop_
_entity.id
_entity.type
_entity.pdbx_description
1 polymer ?
#
loop_
_entity_poly.entity_id
_entity_poly.type
_entity_poly.pdbx_seq_one_letter_code
_entity_poly.pdbx_strand_id
1 'polypeptide(L)'
;MTKNTVQLFDVVALIVDLPEYSLCRGQVGTVVEVLADGVAFEVEFSDRDGRVYESVGLRPEQMMVLYFEPLSPDQIPEMASV
;
A
#
# COMPACT_ATOMS: atom_id res chain seq x y z
N MET A 1 -8.00 1.78 19.31
CA MET A 1 -8.31 1.13 18.02
C MET A 1 -7.70 1.95 16.91
N THR A 2 -6.43 1.71 16.59
CA THR A 2 -5.82 2.33 15.41
C THR A 2 -6.36 1.58 14.21
N LYS A 3 -7.38 2.14 13.57
CA LYS A 3 -7.76 1.72 12.22
C LYS A 3 -6.51 1.96 11.37
N ASN A 4 -5.88 0.91 10.84
CA ASN A 4 -4.78 1.03 9.89
C ASN A 4 -5.36 1.59 8.59
N THR A 5 -5.57 2.90 8.57
CA THR A 5 -6.05 3.65 7.42
C THR A 5 -4.83 3.95 6.56
N VAL A 6 -4.94 3.63 5.27
CA VAL A 6 -3.95 4.00 4.25
C VAL A 6 -3.88 5.53 4.18
N GLN A 7 -2.66 6.06 4.18
CA GLN A 7 -2.38 7.50 4.13
C GLN A 7 -1.54 7.86 2.91
N LEU A 8 -1.53 9.15 2.60
CA LEU A 8 -0.63 9.72 1.61
C LEU A 8 0.82 9.40 1.99
N PHE A 9 1.60 8.96 1.00
CA PHE A 9 3.00 8.51 1.12
C PHE A 9 3.22 7.19 1.85
N ASP A 10 2.17 6.44 2.19
CA ASP A 10 2.35 5.06 2.63
C ASP A 10 2.99 4.23 1.51
N VAL A 11 3.98 3.44 1.88
CA VAL A 11 4.53 2.41 1.01
C VAL A 11 3.67 1.18 1.12
N VAL A 12 3.23 0.66 -0.02
CA VAL A 12 2.32 -0.48 -0.11
C VAL A 12 2.90 -1.58 -0.98
N ALA A 13 2.42 -2.81 -0.80
CA ALA A 13 2.61 -3.90 -1.75
C ALA A 13 1.27 -4.34 -2.33
N LEU A 14 1.26 -4.66 -3.62
CA LEU A 14 0.12 -5.35 -4.23
C LEU A 14 -0.08 -6.73 -3.60
N ILE A 15 -1.33 -7.08 -3.30
CA ILE A 15 -1.70 -8.43 -2.82
C ILE A 15 -2.45 -9.27 -3.88
N VAL A 16 -2.64 -8.68 -5.06
CA VAL A 16 -3.24 -9.29 -6.26
C VAL A 16 -2.32 -9.07 -7.47
N ASP A 17 -2.47 -9.89 -8.51
CA ASP A 17 -1.83 -9.66 -9.80
C ASP A 17 -2.65 -8.69 -10.65
N LEU A 18 -1.99 -7.81 -11.39
CA LEU A 18 -2.61 -6.85 -12.32
C LEU A 18 -1.84 -6.86 -13.66
N PRO A 19 -1.95 -7.96 -14.44
CA PRO A 19 -1.18 -8.15 -15.67
C PRO A 19 -1.43 -7.07 -16.72
N GLU A 20 -2.59 -6.39 -16.70
CA GLU A 20 -2.91 -5.25 -17.57
C GLU A 20 -1.96 -4.05 -17.39
N TYR A 21 -1.35 -3.91 -16.22
CA TYR A 21 -0.34 -2.89 -15.90
C TYR A 21 1.07 -3.47 -15.83
N SER A 22 1.28 -4.72 -16.25
CA SER A 22 2.54 -5.43 -16.04
C SER A 22 3.00 -5.50 -14.58
N LEU A 23 2.04 -5.48 -13.64
CA LEU A 23 2.28 -5.56 -12.20
C LEU A 23 1.87 -6.94 -11.67
N CYS A 24 2.64 -7.46 -10.72
CA CYS A 24 2.32 -8.70 -10.03
C CYS A 24 2.17 -8.48 -8.53
N ARG A 25 1.56 -9.47 -7.87
CA ARG A 25 1.49 -9.52 -6.42
C ARG A 25 2.89 -9.41 -5.82
N GLY A 26 3.03 -8.55 -4.81
CA GLY A 26 4.29 -8.24 -4.12
C GLY A 26 5.02 -7.04 -4.69
N GLN A 27 4.58 -6.48 -5.82
CA GLN A 27 5.15 -5.25 -6.36
C GLN A 27 4.93 -4.08 -5.38
N VAL A 28 6.00 -3.32 -5.13
CA VAL A 28 6.01 -2.22 -4.16
C VAL A 28 5.69 -0.91 -4.86
N GLY A 29 4.78 -0.13 -4.28
CA GLY A 29 4.40 1.20 -4.75
C GLY A 29 4.21 2.17 -3.59
N THR A 30 3.95 3.43 -3.92
CA THR A 30 3.73 4.52 -2.95
C THR A 30 2.40 5.19 -3.24
N VAL A 31 1.60 5.42 -2.19
CA VAL A 31 0.36 6.18 -2.31
C VAL A 31 0.68 7.66 -2.57
N VAL A 32 0.18 8.19 -3.67
CA VAL A 32 0.40 9.60 -4.08
C VAL A 32 -0.87 10.44 -4.09
N GLU A 33 -2.05 9.81 -4.01
CA GLU A 33 -3.32 10.52 -3.86
C GLU A 33 -4.36 9.66 -3.12
N VAL A 34 -5.20 10.31 -2.31
CA VAL A 34 -6.38 9.70 -1.71
C VAL A 34 -7.59 10.07 -2.54
N LEU A 35 -8.26 9.08 -3.11
CA LEU A 35 -9.36 9.25 -4.04
C LEU A 35 -10.70 8.89 -3.37
N ALA A 36 -11.77 9.56 -3.80
CA ALA A 36 -13.14 9.28 -3.37
C ALA A 36 -13.27 9.09 -1.84
N ASP A 37 -12.73 10.05 -1.07
CA ASP A 37 -12.76 10.07 0.40
C ASP A 37 -12.19 8.79 1.06
N GLY A 38 -11.19 8.16 0.43
CA GLY A 38 -10.50 6.98 0.95
C GLY A 38 -11.08 5.64 0.50
N VAL A 39 -11.97 5.65 -0.51
CA VAL A 39 -12.46 4.42 -1.16
C VAL A 39 -11.44 3.87 -2.16
N ALA A 40 -10.58 4.73 -2.70
CA ALA A 40 -9.49 4.35 -3.61
C ALA A 40 -8.26 5.23 -3.38
N PHE A 41 -7.12 4.81 -3.92
CA PHE A 41 -5.83 5.45 -3.75
C PHE A 41 -5.07 5.39 -5.06
N GLU A 42 -4.48 6.49 -5.48
CA GLU A 42 -3.53 6.47 -6.59
C GLU A 42 -2.19 5.98 -6.05
N VAL A 43 -1.64 4.93 -6.67
CA VAL A 43 -0.37 4.32 -6.26
C VAL A 43 0.60 4.36 -7.43
N GLU A 44 1.75 5.00 -7.20
CA GLU A 44 2.86 5.02 -8.15
C GLU A 44 3.83 3.87 -7.90
N PHE A 45 4.26 3.25 -9.00
CA PHE A 45 5.24 2.20 -9.03
C PHE A 45 6.50 2.72 -9.72
N SER A 46 7.61 2.68 -8.99
CA SER A 46 8.90 3.21 -9.45
C SER A 46 9.98 2.16 -9.50
N ASP A 47 10.90 2.30 -10.44
CA ASP A 47 12.09 1.47 -10.52
C ASP A 47 13.11 1.83 -9.43
N ARG A 48 14.28 1.18 -9.46
CA ARG A 48 15.35 1.41 -8.47
C ARG A 48 16.02 2.78 -8.58
N ASP A 49 15.87 3.46 -9.71
CA ASP A 49 16.36 4.82 -9.93
C ASP A 49 15.29 5.86 -9.56
N GLY A 50 14.14 5.44 -9.03
CA GLY A 50 13.04 6.30 -8.61
C GLY A 50 12.18 6.80 -9.78
N ARG A 51 12.31 6.19 -10.97
CA ARG A 51 11.49 6.56 -12.12
C ARG A 51 10.16 5.83 -12.06
N VAL A 52 9.08 6.59 -12.03
CA VAL A 52 7.72 6.05 -12.14
C VAL A 52 7.57 5.39 -13.50
N TYR A 53 7.14 4.13 -13.51
CA TYR A 53 6.82 3.41 -14.74
C TYR A 53 5.32 3.10 -14.85
N GLU A 54 4.60 3.06 -13.74
CA GLU A 54 3.13 2.92 -13.73
C GLU A 54 2.50 3.71 -12.58
N SER A 55 1.26 4.15 -12.78
CA SER A 55 0.42 4.78 -11.75
C SER A 55 -0.98 4.22 -11.88
N VAL A 56 -1.50 3.64 -10.80
CA VAL A 56 -2.75 2.88 -10.82
C VAL A 56 -3.62 3.24 -9.62
N GLY A 57 -4.90 3.49 -9.90
CA GLY A 57 -5.94 3.62 -8.89
C GLY A 57 -6.27 2.25 -8.27
N LEU A 58 -5.99 2.07 -6.99
CA LEU A 58 -6.19 0.84 -6.24
C LEU A 58 -7.20 1.00 -5.12
N ARG A 59 -7.98 -0.05 -4.87
CA ARG A 59 -8.79 -0.17 -3.66
C ARG A 59 -7.96 -0.72 -2.50
N PRO A 60 -8.32 -0.44 -1.24
CA PRO A 60 -7.65 -0.99 -0.07
C PRO A 60 -7.41 -2.50 -0.13
N GLU A 61 -8.38 -3.27 -0.65
CA GLU A 61 -8.32 -4.73 -0.67
C GLU A 61 -7.36 -5.30 -1.73
N GLN A 62 -6.76 -4.44 -2.57
CA GLN A 62 -5.77 -4.83 -3.59
C GLN A 62 -4.33 -4.64 -3.11
N MET A 63 -4.14 -4.03 -1.94
CA MET A 63 -2.82 -3.70 -1.42
C MET A 63 -2.71 -3.89 0.10
N MET A 64 -1.49 -3.85 0.61
CA MET A 64 -1.22 -3.79 2.04
C MET A 64 -0.13 -2.77 2.33
N VAL A 65 -0.30 -1.98 3.40
CA VAL A 65 0.74 -1.06 3.88
C VAL A 65 1.92 -1.86 4.43
N LEU A 66 3.14 -1.45 4.05
CA LEU A 66 4.38 -2.04 4.51
C LEU A 66 4.96 -1.24 5.67
N TYR A 67 5.32 -1.96 6.73
CA TYR A 67 6.04 -1.41 7.88
C TYR A 67 7.46 -1.97 7.88
N PHE A 68 8.45 -1.07 7.85
CA PHE A 68 9.87 -1.44 7.78
C PHE A 68 10.53 -1.57 9.16
N GLU A 69 9.82 -1.14 10.19
CA GLU A 69 10.25 -1.21 11.58
C GLU A 69 9.30 -2.10 12.39
N PRO A 70 9.76 -2.78 13.45
CA PRO A 70 8.90 -3.48 14.38
C PRO A 70 7.88 -2.51 14.99
N LEU A 71 6.65 -2.99 15.17
CA LEU A 71 5.66 -2.24 15.91
C LEU A 71 6.16 -2.02 17.34
N SER A 72 6.09 -0.78 17.84
CA SER A 72 6.29 -0.56 19.27
C SER A 72 5.22 -1.32 20.07
N PRO A 73 5.48 -1.69 21.33
CA PRO A 73 4.51 -2.39 22.18
C PRO A 73 3.14 -1.68 22.24
N ASP A 74 3.12 -0.36 22.09
CA ASP A 74 1.91 0.47 22.11
C ASP A 74 1.15 0.47 20.76
N GLN A 75 1.76 -0.06 19.70
CA GLN A 75 1.23 -0.11 18.34
C GLN A 75 0.81 -1.51 17.89
N ILE A 76 1.01 -2.56 18.71
CA ILE A 76 0.59 -3.93 18.36
C ILE A 76 -0.94 -3.97 18.21
N PRO A 77 -1.48 -4.27 17.03
CA PRO A 77 -2.90 -4.52 16.88
C PRO A 77 -3.27 -5.73 17.76
N GLU A 78 -4.41 -5.64 18.44
CA GLU A 78 -4.98 -6.68 19.34
C GLU A 78 -5.12 -8.08 18.71
N MET A 79 -4.87 -8.22 17.41
CA MET A 79 -4.98 -9.45 16.61
C MET A 79 -3.92 -10.52 16.90
N ALA A 80 -2.89 -10.24 17.71
CA ALA A 80 -1.82 -11.19 18.01
C ALA A 80 -2.04 -12.02 19.28
N SER A 81 -3.30 -12.30 19.65
CA SER A 81 -3.62 -13.30 20.67
C SER A 81 -4.04 -14.60 19.97
N VAL A 82 -3.08 -15.50 19.76
CA VAL A 82 -3.32 -16.92 19.43
C VAL A 82 -3.16 -17.74 20.71
#